data_AF-A0A1C5W9D1-F1
#
_entry.id   AF-A0A1C5W9D1-F1
#
_cell.length_a   1.000
_cell.length_b   1.000
_cell.length_c   1.000
_cell.angle_alpha   90.00
_cell.angle_beta   90.00
_cell.angle_gamma   90.00
#
_symmetry.space_group_name_H-M   'P 1'
#
loop_
_entity.id
_entity.type
_entity.pdbx_description
1 polymer ?
#
loop_
_entity_poly.entity_id
_entity_poly.type
_entity_poly.pdbx_seq_one_letter_code
_entity_poly.pdbx_strand_id
1 'polypeptide(L)'
;MGKILAVCTSEKKGTQKIDVGSAEIIENFGLKDDAHAGNWHRQVSLLSFEKIEDFKSRGADVEFGAFGENLVVEGYDFKTLPIGSRFQCNDVILELTQIGKECHHGCVIFQTMGDCIMPREGVFCKVIHGGTVKTGDSFTLL
;
A
#
# COMPACT_ATOMS: atom_id res chain seq x y z
N MET A 1 17.15 0.02 3.59
CA MET A 1 16.57 1.32 3.17
C MET A 1 15.86 1.05 1.86
N GLY A 2 14.59 1.40 1.77
CA GLY A 2 13.78 1.19 0.58
C GLY A 2 13.42 2.51 -0.08
N LYS A 3 12.62 2.45 -1.15
CA LYS A 3 12.23 3.60 -1.95
C LYS A 3 10.79 3.47 -2.41
N ILE A 4 10.04 4.57 -2.38
CA ILE A 4 8.68 4.61 -2.94
C ILE A 4 8.77 4.60 -4.47
N LEU A 5 8.11 3.64 -5.09
CA LEU A 5 8.01 3.51 -6.55
C LEU A 5 6.67 4.02 -7.10
N ALA A 6 5.62 3.99 -6.29
CA ALA A 6 4.31 4.51 -6.67
C ALA A 6 3.51 5.00 -5.45
N VAL A 7 2.67 6.01 -5.69
CA VAL A 7 1.73 6.56 -4.71
C VAL A 7 0.35 6.53 -5.32
N CYS A 8 -0.49 5.60 -4.88
CA CYS A 8 -1.75 5.28 -5.51
C CYS A 8 -2.98 5.67 -4.66
N THR A 9 -4.01 6.20 -5.32
CA THR A 9 -5.28 6.58 -4.69
C THR A 9 -6.49 6.19 -5.55
N SER A 10 -7.67 6.18 -4.94
CA SER A 10 -8.94 5.89 -5.58
C SER A 10 -10.03 6.79 -5.01
N GLU A 11 -10.83 7.46 -5.84
CA GLU A 11 -11.91 8.33 -5.34
C GLU A 11 -13.10 7.54 -4.78
N LYS A 12 -13.30 6.28 -5.20
CA LYS A 12 -14.44 5.44 -4.82
C LYS A 12 -13.99 4.07 -4.32
N LYS A 13 -14.69 3.54 -3.33
CA LYS A 13 -14.45 2.16 -2.89
C LYS A 13 -14.85 1.18 -3.99
N GLY A 14 -14.10 0.09 -4.11
CA GLY A 14 -14.34 -0.94 -5.11
C GLY A 14 -13.80 -0.63 -6.51
N THR A 15 -13.19 0.54 -6.74
CA THR A 15 -12.41 0.81 -7.94
C THR A 15 -10.93 0.51 -7.70
N GLN A 16 -10.18 0.24 -8.77
CA GLN A 16 -8.73 0.16 -8.68
C GLN A 16 -8.14 1.54 -8.33
N LYS A 17 -7.02 1.53 -7.62
CA LYS A 17 -6.27 2.75 -7.37
C LYS A 17 -5.41 3.05 -8.60
N ILE A 18 -5.11 4.32 -8.81
CA ILE A 18 -4.22 4.82 -9.86
C ILE A 18 -3.02 5.49 -9.21
N ASP A 19 -1.83 5.33 -9.81
CA ASP A 19 -0.64 6.06 -9.39
C ASP A 19 -0.79 7.55 -9.71
N VAL A 20 -0.68 8.38 -8.67
CA VAL A 20 -0.72 9.85 -8.73
C VAL A 20 0.65 10.47 -8.47
N GLY A 21 1.68 9.67 -8.23
CA GLY A 21 3.07 10.08 -8.07
C GLY A 21 3.39 10.83 -6.78
N SER A 22 2.40 11.49 -6.14
CA SER A 22 2.52 12.09 -4.82
C SER A 22 1.17 12.25 -4.14
N ALA A 23 1.16 12.24 -2.80
CA ALA A 23 -0.04 12.44 -2.01
C ALA A 23 0.25 13.05 -0.64
N GLU A 24 -0.72 13.80 -0.13
CA GLU A 24 -0.78 14.24 1.26
C GLU A 24 -1.29 13.08 2.13
N ILE A 25 -0.55 12.74 3.19
CA ILE A 25 -0.93 11.75 4.19
C ILE A 25 -1.33 12.49 5.47
N ILE A 26 -2.57 12.30 5.89
CA ILE A 26 -3.20 12.98 7.02
C ILE A 26 -3.11 12.08 8.26
N GLU A 27 -2.59 12.64 9.35
CA GLU A 27 -2.46 11.96 10.64
C GLU A 27 -3.80 11.37 11.11
N ASN A 28 -3.77 10.14 11.63
CA ASN A 28 -4.94 9.39 12.10
C ASN A 28 -6.06 9.24 11.05
N PHE A 29 -5.74 9.38 9.76
CA PHE A 29 -6.74 9.36 8.69
C PHE A 29 -6.31 8.55 7.46
N GLY A 30 -5.14 8.83 6.86
CA GLY A 30 -4.68 8.14 5.64
C GLY A 30 -4.38 9.10 4.49
N LEU A 31 -4.33 8.60 3.26
CA LEU A 31 -4.10 9.46 2.08
C LEU A 31 -5.31 10.37 1.84
N LYS A 32 -5.05 11.65 1.63
CA LYS A 32 -6.07 12.60 1.17
C LYS A 32 -6.68 12.11 -0.14
N ASP A 33 -7.99 12.31 -0.26
CA ASP A 33 -8.82 11.93 -1.42
C ASP A 33 -8.89 10.42 -1.71
N ASP A 34 -8.31 9.57 -0.85
CA ASP A 34 -8.49 8.12 -0.98
C ASP A 34 -9.79 7.64 -0.32
N ALA A 35 -10.53 6.81 -1.05
CA ALA A 35 -11.82 6.27 -0.62
C ALA A 35 -11.73 5.38 0.62
N HIS A 36 -10.55 4.87 0.97
CA HIS A 36 -10.33 4.05 2.15
C HIS A 36 -9.77 4.83 3.33
N ALA A 37 -9.47 6.12 3.17
CA ALA A 37 -9.04 6.97 4.27
C ALA A 37 -10.17 7.15 5.31
N GLY A 38 -9.77 7.31 6.57
CA GLY A 38 -10.67 7.45 7.70
C GLY A 38 -10.00 7.12 9.03
N ASN A 39 -10.69 7.37 10.14
CA ASN A 39 -10.20 7.05 11.46
C ASN A 39 -10.43 5.56 11.81
N TRP A 40 -9.57 4.69 11.28
CA TRP A 40 -9.57 3.25 11.55
C TRP A 40 -8.15 2.68 11.47
N HIS A 41 -7.97 1.36 11.55
CA HIS A 41 -6.63 0.74 11.64
C HIS A 41 -5.95 0.46 10.29
N ARG A 42 -6.61 0.69 9.15
CA ARG A 42 -6.07 0.42 7.80
C ARG A 42 -6.07 1.69 6.95
N GLN A 43 -5.36 2.69 7.42
CA GLN A 43 -5.37 4.05 6.87
C GLN A 43 -4.53 4.16 5.59
N VAL A 44 -3.44 3.39 5.53
CA VAL A 44 -2.53 3.33 4.37
C VAL A 44 -2.20 1.86 4.11
N SER A 45 -2.34 1.39 2.88
CA SER A 45 -1.88 0.06 2.46
C SER A 45 -0.51 0.12 1.80
N LEU A 46 0.38 -0.82 2.14
CA LEU A 46 1.70 -0.96 1.52
C LEU A 46 1.80 -2.31 0.81
N LEU A 47 2.56 -2.34 -0.28
CA LEU A 47 2.90 -3.56 -1.00
C LEU A 47 4.37 -3.52 -1.42
N SER A 48 5.07 -4.62 -1.20
CA SER A 48 6.45 -4.79 -1.63
C SER A 48 6.52 -4.89 -3.15
N PHE A 49 7.36 -4.07 -3.77
CA PHE A 49 7.55 -4.08 -5.23
C PHE A 49 7.94 -5.47 -5.75
N GLU A 50 8.82 -6.16 -5.03
CA GLU A 50 9.30 -7.50 -5.38
C GLU A 50 8.15 -8.51 -5.48
N LYS A 51 7.12 -8.38 -4.66
CA LYS A 51 5.95 -9.28 -4.70
C LYS A 51 5.02 -8.96 -5.88
N ILE A 52 4.98 -7.71 -6.32
CA ILE A 52 4.26 -7.31 -7.53
C ILE A 52 4.97 -7.89 -8.75
N GLU A 53 6.29 -7.77 -8.84
CA GLU A 53 7.08 -8.32 -9.95
C GLU A 53 7.00 -9.85 -10.00
N ASP A 54 7.09 -10.53 -8.85
CA ASP A 54 6.88 -11.98 -8.77
C ASP A 54 5.50 -12.38 -9.31
N PHE A 55 4.45 -11.59 -9.02
CA PHE A 55 3.11 -11.84 -9.54
C PHE A 55 3.00 -11.58 -11.05
N LYS A 56 3.59 -10.49 -11.55
CA LYS A 56 3.66 -10.16 -12.98
C LYS A 56 4.38 -11.22 -13.80
N SER A 57 5.45 -11.81 -13.25
CA SER A 57 6.22 -12.86 -13.93
C SER A 57 5.39 -14.10 -14.29
N ARG A 58 4.22 -14.27 -13.67
CA ARG A 58 3.24 -15.33 -13.96
C ARG A 58 2.29 -14.99 -15.13
N GLY A 59 2.56 -13.89 -15.85
CA GLY A 59 1.77 -13.42 -16.98
C GLY A 59 0.64 -12.45 -16.63
N ALA A 60 0.68 -11.84 -15.43
CA ALA A 60 -0.31 -10.85 -15.03
C ALA A 60 0.07 -9.47 -15.59
N ASP A 61 -0.84 -8.84 -16.33
CA ASP A 61 -0.72 -7.44 -16.74
C ASP A 61 -1.42 -6.57 -15.68
N VAL A 62 -0.64 -6.01 -14.76
CA VAL A 62 -1.14 -5.26 -13.59
C VAL A 62 -0.35 -3.98 -13.38
N GLU A 63 -1.04 -2.85 -13.33
CA GLU A 63 -0.46 -1.56 -12.99
C GLU A 63 -0.37 -1.36 -11.47
N PHE A 64 0.46 -0.41 -11.02
CA PHE A 64 0.50 -0.06 -9.60
C PHE A 64 -0.85 0.52 -9.14
N GLY A 65 -1.29 0.07 -7.95
CA GLY A 65 -2.61 0.37 -7.39
C GLY A 65 -3.67 -0.67 -7.77
N ALA A 66 -3.39 -1.59 -8.69
CA ALA A 66 -4.35 -2.59 -9.15
C ALA A 66 -4.79 -3.57 -8.05
N PHE A 67 -3.96 -3.80 -7.02
CA PHE A 67 -4.30 -4.65 -5.87
C PHE A 67 -4.99 -3.89 -4.74
N GLY A 68 -5.09 -2.57 -4.85
CA GLY A 68 -5.65 -1.68 -3.83
C GLY A 68 -4.62 -1.20 -2.79
N GLU A 69 -3.34 -1.26 -3.11
CA GLU A 69 -2.24 -0.68 -2.35
C GLU A 69 -2.14 0.84 -2.53
N ASN A 70 -1.76 1.57 -1.47
CA ASN A 70 -1.49 3.00 -1.57
C ASN A 70 -0.03 3.26 -1.90
N LEU A 71 0.91 2.55 -1.28
CA LEU A 71 2.33 2.75 -1.55
C LEU A 71 2.95 1.44 -2.03
N VAL A 72 3.67 1.53 -3.15
CA VAL A 72 4.57 0.48 -3.60
C VAL A 72 5.98 0.86 -3.20
N VAL A 73 6.65 -0.02 -2.46
CA VAL A 73 7.99 0.25 -1.92
C VAL A 73 8.91 -0.92 -2.25
N GLU A 74 10.09 -0.63 -2.78
CA GLU A 74 11.16 -1.62 -2.97
C GLU A 74 12.04 -1.78 -1.72
N GLY A 75 12.68 -2.92 -1.58
CA GLY A 75 13.68 -3.19 -0.53
C GLY A 75 13.11 -3.68 0.80
N TYR A 76 11.83 -4.07 0.84
CA TYR A 76 11.19 -4.65 2.04
C TYR A 76 10.36 -5.87 1.70
N ASP A 77 10.40 -6.89 2.57
CA ASP A 77 9.37 -7.92 2.63
C ASP A 77 8.43 -7.62 3.81
N PHE A 78 7.44 -6.75 3.58
CA PHE A 78 6.64 -6.15 4.66
C PHE A 78 5.91 -7.19 5.52
N LYS A 79 5.42 -8.30 4.92
CA LYS A 79 4.68 -9.33 5.67
C LYS A 79 5.52 -10.06 6.71
N THR A 80 6.86 -9.97 6.62
CA THR A 80 7.77 -10.59 7.58
C THR A 80 8.07 -9.70 8.78
N LEU A 81 7.68 -8.42 8.71
CA LEU A 81 7.93 -7.46 9.77
C LEU A 81 6.87 -7.56 10.87
N PRO A 82 7.24 -7.34 12.15
CA PRO A 82 6.30 -7.42 13.25
C PRO A 82 5.27 -6.29 13.21
N ILE A 83 4.04 -6.59 13.63
CA ILE A 83 3.03 -5.55 13.92
C ILE A 83 3.59 -4.59 14.96
N GLY A 84 3.38 -3.29 14.74
CA GLY A 84 4.00 -2.21 15.50
C GLY A 84 5.30 -1.67 14.89
N SER A 85 5.84 -2.31 13.84
CA SER A 85 6.97 -1.75 13.08
C SER A 85 6.63 -0.36 12.55
N ARG A 86 7.55 0.59 12.67
CA ARG A 86 7.37 1.96 12.18
C ARG A 86 8.26 2.24 11.00
N PHE A 87 7.72 2.98 10.05
CA PHE A 87 8.42 3.42 8.86
C PHE A 87 8.39 4.92 8.75
N GLN A 88 9.50 5.50 8.32
CA GLN A 88 9.62 6.92 8.05
C GLN A 88 9.84 7.16 6.56
N CYS A 89 9.12 8.16 6.03
CA CYS A 89 9.32 8.74 4.72
C CYS A 89 9.14 10.26 4.82
N ASN A 90 10.23 11.02 4.70
CA ASN A 90 10.25 12.45 5.05
C ASN A 90 9.70 12.66 6.48
N ASP A 91 8.68 13.49 6.63
CA ASP A 91 7.97 13.75 7.88
C ASP A 91 6.92 12.67 8.22
N VAL A 92 6.53 11.82 7.25
CA VAL A 92 5.49 10.82 7.47
C VAL A 92 6.03 9.66 8.29
N ILE A 93 5.27 9.29 9.33
CA ILE A 93 5.51 8.08 10.13
C ILE A 93 4.30 7.16 10.01
N LEU A 94 4.53 5.93 9.55
CA LEU A 94 3.53 4.89 9.44
C LEU A 94 3.81 3.77 10.42
N GLU A 95 2.80 3.22 11.07
CA GLU A 95 2.92 2.05 11.96
C GLU A 95 2.14 0.87 11.41
N LEU A 96 2.82 -0.27 11.21
CA LEU A 96 2.22 -1.52 10.73
C LEU A 96 1.18 -2.03 11.72
N THR A 97 -0.06 -2.21 11.27
CA THR A 97 -1.18 -2.65 12.11
C THR A 97 -1.73 -4.01 11.72
N GLN A 98 -1.57 -4.41 10.46
CA GLN A 98 -2.15 -5.65 9.95
C GLN A 98 -1.37 -6.18 8.76
N ILE A 99 -1.27 -7.51 8.68
CA ILE A 99 -0.75 -8.25 7.53
C ILE A 99 -1.91 -8.98 6.86
N GLY A 100 -2.01 -8.86 5.54
CA GLY A 100 -3.04 -9.49 4.74
C GLY A 100 -4.46 -8.97 5.01
N LYS A 101 -5.42 -9.53 4.28
CA LYS A 101 -6.86 -9.29 4.51
C LYS A 101 -7.70 -10.42 3.90
N GLU A 102 -8.88 -10.64 4.46
CA GLU A 102 -9.86 -11.49 3.79
C GLU A 102 -10.43 -10.78 2.54
N CYS A 103 -10.69 -11.58 1.50
CA CYS A 103 -11.30 -11.14 0.25
C CYS A 103 -12.66 -11.82 0.09
N HIS A 104 -13.75 -11.09 0.35
CA HIS A 104 -15.09 -11.68 0.35
C HIS A 104 -15.76 -11.76 -1.03
N HIS A 105 -15.46 -10.85 -1.96
CA HIS A 105 -16.18 -10.71 -3.24
C HIS A 105 -15.31 -10.89 -4.48
N GLY A 106 -14.01 -11.15 -4.32
CA GLY A 106 -13.02 -11.24 -5.41
C GLY A 106 -12.85 -9.90 -6.15
N CYS A 107 -11.68 -9.27 -6.07
CA CYS A 107 -11.41 -8.08 -6.89
C CYS A 107 -11.23 -8.45 -8.37
N VAL A 108 -11.21 -7.44 -9.25
CA VAL A 108 -10.97 -7.62 -10.69
C VAL A 108 -9.73 -8.50 -10.96
N ILE A 109 -8.64 -8.26 -10.22
CA ILE A 109 -7.41 -9.08 -10.35
C ILE A 109 -7.67 -10.55 -10.04
N PHE A 110 -8.40 -10.85 -8.97
CA PHE A 110 -8.74 -12.23 -8.62
C PHE A 110 -9.64 -12.87 -9.68
N GLN A 111 -10.59 -12.11 -10.23
CA GLN A 111 -11.48 -12.60 -11.29
C GLN A 111 -10.71 -12.90 -12.60
N THR A 112 -9.72 -12.08 -12.94
CA THR A 112 -8.90 -12.27 -14.13
C THR A 112 -7.83 -13.35 -13.97
N MET A 113 -7.14 -13.38 -12.82
CA MET A 113 -5.95 -14.22 -12.61
C MET A 113 -6.23 -15.48 -11.77
N GLY A 114 -7.40 -15.58 -11.12
CA GLY A 114 -7.69 -16.62 -10.13
C GLY A 114 -6.91 -16.49 -8.82
N ASP A 115 -6.12 -15.42 -8.65
CA ASP A 115 -5.27 -15.15 -7.50
C ASP A 115 -5.15 -13.64 -7.26
N CYS A 116 -4.88 -13.25 -6.02
CA CYS A 116 -4.57 -11.87 -5.63
C CYS A 116 -3.54 -11.92 -4.50
N ILE A 117 -2.52 -11.06 -4.56
CA ILE A 117 -1.47 -11.03 -3.54
C ILE A 117 -1.88 -10.24 -2.29
N MET A 118 -2.86 -9.33 -2.39
CA MET A 118 -3.25 -8.45 -1.28
C MET A 118 -3.68 -9.20 0.01
N PRO A 119 -4.38 -10.35 -0.05
CA PRO A 119 -4.69 -11.15 1.13
C PRO A 119 -3.49 -11.67 1.93
N ARG A 120 -2.31 -11.79 1.30
CA ARG A 120 -1.15 -12.50 1.86
C ARG A 120 0.13 -11.66 1.91
N GLU A 121 0.32 -10.76 0.96
CA GLU A 121 1.51 -9.90 0.84
C GLU A 121 1.22 -8.45 1.25
N GLY A 122 -0.02 -7.99 1.10
CA GLY A 122 -0.40 -6.62 1.43
C GLY A 122 -0.37 -6.37 2.92
N VAL A 123 0.13 -5.22 3.35
CA VAL A 123 0.09 -4.80 4.75
C VAL A 123 -0.65 -3.47 4.89
N PHE A 124 -1.10 -3.18 6.11
CA PHE A 124 -1.80 -1.95 6.43
C PHE A 124 -1.12 -1.24 7.58
N CYS A 125 -1.21 0.07 7.55
CA CYS A 125 -0.64 0.95 8.56
C CYS A 125 -1.65 1.99 9.05
N LYS A 126 -1.37 2.51 10.24
CA LYS A 126 -1.88 3.79 10.72
C LYS A 126 -0.86 4.89 10.44
N VAL A 127 -1.35 6.11 10.26
CA VAL A 127 -0.54 7.32 10.16
C VAL A 127 -0.32 7.87 11.55
N ILE A 128 0.92 7.78 12.03
CA ILE A 128 1.36 8.31 13.33
C ILE A 128 1.71 9.79 13.22
N HIS A 129 2.30 10.20 12.10
CA HIS A 129 2.57 11.60 11.79
C HIS A 129 2.34 11.83 10.28
N GLY A 130 1.62 12.89 9.95
CA GLY A 130 1.27 13.25 8.57
C GLY A 130 2.38 13.98 7.82
N GLY A 131 2.16 14.23 6.53
CA GLY A 131 3.13 14.88 5.65
C GLY A 131 2.90 14.51 4.19
N THR A 132 3.90 14.76 3.35
CA THR A 132 3.83 14.46 1.91
C THR A 132 4.80 13.34 1.54
N VAL A 133 4.32 12.40 0.74
CA VAL A 133 5.13 11.38 0.09
C VAL A 133 5.05 11.51 -1.42
N LYS A 134 6.12 11.17 -2.11
CA LYS A 134 6.16 11.06 -3.57
C LYS A 134 7.02 9.89 -4.03
N THR A 135 6.81 9.49 -5.28
CA THR A 135 7.70 8.56 -5.97
C THR A 135 9.12 9.07 -5.94
N GLY A 136 10.05 8.18 -5.59
CA GLY A 136 11.47 8.50 -5.44
C GLY A 136 11.91 8.71 -3.99
N ASP A 137 10.98 8.96 -3.06
CA ASP A 137 11.33 9.21 -1.67
C ASP A 137 11.89 7.95 -0.99
N SER A 138 12.82 8.17 -0.05
CA SER A 138 13.38 7.11 0.77
C SER A 138 12.39 6.64 1.82
N PHE A 139 12.35 5.32 2.03
CA PHE A 139 11.48 4.66 3.00
C PHE A 139 12.32 3.84 3.98
N THR A 140 12.30 4.20 5.26
CA THR A 140 13.22 3.64 6.28
C THR A 140 12.44 3.01 7.42
N LEU A 141 12.77 1.77 7.77
CA LEU A 141 12.33 1.13 9.02
C LEU A 141 13.01 1.83 10.21
N LEU A 142 12.23 2.24 11.20
CA LEU A 142 12.68 2.87 12.45
C LEU A 142 13.00 1.83 13.54
#